data_AF-A0A4R1W2E3-F1
#
_entry.id   AF-A0A4R1W2E3-F1
#
_cell.length_a   1.000
_cell.length_b   1.000
_cell.length_c   1.000
_cell.angle_alpha   90.00
_cell.angle_beta   90.00
_cell.angle_gamma   90.00
#
_symmetry.space_group_name_H-M   'P 1'
#
loop_
_entity.id
_entity.type
_entity.pdbx_description
1 polymer ?
#
loop_
_entity_poly.entity_id
_entity_poly.type
_entity_poly.pdbx_seq_one_letter_code
_entity_poly.pdbx_strand_id
1 'polypeptide(L)'
;MELTGRHFDRIPRTNLRIPAREFARLWLTAERRADAMEAAGEPEDSYLRGVCSTCEWLAGVIIRVHGVNGPTSVFVPSPVTGIPNKAYEELIADETRAAEQVVADSPPGKPGFVDGVFATLNWAWRRSGVPPIEVDTAQAG
;
A
#
# COMPACT_ATOMS: atom_id res chain seq x y z
N MET A 1 -11.75 -2.32 4.66
CA MET A 1 -11.30 -3.00 5.92
C MET A 1 -11.48 -2.02 7.08
N GLU A 2 -11.92 -2.41 8.28
CA GLU A 2 -11.98 -1.44 9.39
C GLU A 2 -10.57 -1.19 9.98
N LEU A 3 -9.91 -0.12 9.54
CA LEU A 3 -8.62 0.30 10.08
C LEU A 3 -8.78 0.91 11.48
N THR A 4 -8.46 0.11 12.51
CA THR A 4 -8.32 0.62 13.88
C THR A 4 -6.93 1.22 14.14
N GLY A 5 -6.83 2.09 15.16
CA GLY A 5 -5.57 2.69 15.63
C GLY A 5 -4.43 1.69 15.86
N ARG A 6 -4.78 0.45 16.26
CA ARG A 6 -3.84 -0.64 16.52
C ARG A 6 -3.12 -1.15 15.28
N HIS A 7 -3.68 -0.96 14.08
CA HIS A 7 -2.98 -1.27 12.84
C HIS A 7 -1.84 -0.29 12.59
N PHE A 8 -2.01 0.98 12.99
CA PHE A 8 -0.96 2.00 12.86
C PHE A 8 0.17 1.84 13.90
N ASP A 9 -0.16 1.46 15.13
CA ASP A 9 0.83 1.26 16.20
C ASP A 9 1.80 0.10 15.92
N ARG A 10 1.42 -0.82 15.03
CA ARG A 10 2.19 -2.02 14.69
C ARG A 10 3.01 -1.88 13.41
N ILE A 11 2.95 -0.73 12.73
CA ILE A 11 3.73 -0.51 11.51
C ILE A 11 5.22 -0.66 11.83
N PRO A 12 5.93 -1.61 11.20
CA PRO A 12 7.34 -1.79 11.44
C PRO A 12 8.11 -0.55 10.97
N ARG A 13 8.75 0.17 11.91
CA ARG A 13 9.51 1.39 11.59
C ARG A 13 10.64 1.15 10.59
N THR A 14 11.16 -0.06 10.52
CA THR A 14 12.21 -0.47 9.56
C THR A 14 11.72 -0.49 8.12
N ASN A 15 10.41 -0.56 7.90
CA ASN A 15 9.81 -0.66 6.57
C ASN A 15 9.54 0.72 5.96
N LEU A 16 9.61 1.78 6.77
CA LEU A 16 9.32 3.14 6.38
C LEU A 16 10.56 4.00 6.51
N ARG A 17 10.81 4.83 5.50
CA ARG A 17 11.82 5.90 5.59
C ARG A 17 11.18 7.26 5.88
N ILE A 18 9.85 7.36 5.87
CA ILE A 18 9.07 8.54 6.25
C ILE A 18 8.51 8.41 7.68
N PRO A 19 8.00 9.49 8.30
CA PRO A 19 7.31 9.41 9.59
C PRO A 19 6.07 8.50 9.54
N ALA A 20 5.95 7.56 10.48
CA ALA A 20 4.84 6.62 10.55
C ALA A 20 3.45 7.30 10.61
N ARG A 21 3.37 8.51 11.18
CA ARG A 21 2.13 9.31 11.22
C ARG A 21 1.70 9.78 9.83
N GLU A 22 2.65 10.16 8.98
CA GLU A 22 2.36 10.57 7.60
C GLU A 22 1.88 9.37 6.79
N PHE A 23 2.58 8.23 6.93
CA PHE A 23 2.17 6.96 6.36
C PHE A 23 0.75 6.56 6.78
N ALA A 24 0.45 6.58 8.08
CA ALA A 24 -0.86 6.22 8.61
C ALA A 24 -1.98 7.13 8.08
N ARG A 25 -1.73 8.44 7.97
CA ARG A 25 -2.68 9.39 7.39
C ARG A 25 -2.98 9.08 5.93
N LEU A 26 -1.94 8.83 5.13
CA LEU A 26 -2.12 8.49 3.72
C LEU A 26 -2.92 7.19 3.56
N TRP A 27 -2.56 6.15 4.31
CA TRP A 27 -3.26 4.87 4.24
C TRP A 27 -4.72 5.01 4.65
N LEU A 28 -5.02 5.70 5.74
CA LEU A 28 -6.40 5.96 6.17
C LEU A 28 -7.20 6.74 5.11
N THR A 29 -6.58 7.73 4.46
CA THR A 29 -7.22 8.47 3.38
C THR A 29 -7.48 7.59 2.16
N ALA A 30 -6.54 6.71 1.81
CA ALA A 30 -6.69 5.79 0.67
C ALA A 30 -7.87 4.83 0.88
N GLU A 31 -7.95 4.21 2.06
CA GLU A 31 -9.03 3.28 2.41
C GLU A 31 -10.38 3.97 2.45
N ARG A 32 -10.47 5.17 3.05
CA ARG A 32 -11.72 5.95 3.06
C ARG A 32 -12.21 6.30 1.67
N ARG A 33 -11.30 6.61 0.74
CA ARG A 33 -11.66 6.86 -0.66
C ARG A 33 -12.18 5.58 -1.32
N ALA A 34 -11.52 4.44 -1.07
CA ALA A 34 -11.96 3.15 -1.61
C ALA A 34 -13.34 2.75 -1.07
N ASP A 35 -13.57 2.86 0.24
CA ASP A 35 -14.86 2.60 0.89
C ASP A 35 -15.97 3.53 0.34
N ALA A 36 -15.65 4.81 0.10
CA ALA A 36 -16.61 5.76 -0.46
C ALA A 36 -17.01 5.43 -1.91
N MET A 37 -16.06 5.01 -2.74
CA MET A 37 -16.33 4.55 -4.11
C MET A 37 -17.20 3.30 -4.12
N GLU A 38 -16.90 2.32 -3.24
CA GLU A 38 -17.71 1.11 -3.08
C GLU A 38 -19.14 1.46 -2.65
N ALA A 39 -19.30 2.34 -1.67
CA ALA A 39 -20.63 2.78 -1.20
C ALA A 39 -21.41 3.55 -2.28
N ALA A 40 -20.72 4.25 -3.19
CA ALA A 40 -21.32 4.94 -4.33
C ALA A 40 -21.61 4.02 -5.53
N GLY A 41 -21.15 2.75 -5.50
CA GLY A 41 -21.27 1.82 -6.62
C GLY A 41 -20.37 2.18 -7.81
N GLU A 42 -19.29 2.93 -7.57
CA GLU A 42 -18.33 3.33 -8.59
C GLU A 42 -17.36 2.18 -8.92
N PRO A 43 -16.84 2.10 -10.16
CA PRO A 43 -15.80 1.14 -10.50
C PRO A 43 -14.55 1.33 -9.64
N GLU A 44 -13.93 0.24 -9.19
CA GLU A 44 -12.70 0.29 -8.39
C GLU A 44 -11.59 1.08 -9.13
N ASP A 45 -10.98 2.03 -8.43
CA ASP A 45 -9.79 2.72 -8.92
C ASP A 45 -8.56 1.82 -8.72
N SER A 46 -8.07 1.26 -9.83
CA SER A 46 -6.89 0.38 -9.86
C SER A 46 -5.67 1.03 -9.22
N TYR A 47 -5.43 2.32 -9.45
CA TYR A 47 -4.30 3.05 -8.84
C TYR A 47 -4.45 3.11 -7.32
N LEU A 48 -5.63 3.50 -6.84
CA LEU A 48 -5.94 3.57 -5.42
C LEU A 48 -5.80 2.20 -4.74
N ARG A 49 -6.23 1.13 -5.42
CA ARG A 49 -6.05 -0.25 -4.94
C ARG A 49 -4.58 -0.63 -4.80
N GLY A 50 -3.72 -0.18 -5.72
CA GLY A 50 -2.26 -0.33 -5.63
C GLY A 50 -1.67 0.36 -4.40
N VAL A 51 -2.14 1.58 -4.10
CA VAL A 51 -1.75 2.33 -2.89
C VAL A 51 -2.15 1.58 -1.62
N CYS A 52 -3.42 1.15 -1.50
CA CYS A 52 -3.89 0.42 -0.32
C CYS A 52 -3.12 -0.90 -0.12
N SER A 53 -2.98 -1.70 -1.19
CA SER A 53 -2.26 -2.98 -1.14
C SER A 53 -0.81 -2.82 -0.67
N THR A 54 -0.12 -1.78 -1.16
CA THR A 54 1.25 -1.48 -0.74
C THR A 54 1.31 -1.04 0.72
N CYS A 55 0.34 -0.25 1.18
CA CYS A 55 0.27 0.17 2.56
C CYS A 55 0.02 -1.01 3.51
N GLU A 56 -0.90 -1.91 3.17
CA GLU A 56 -1.17 -3.14 3.91
C GLU A 56 0.10 -4.00 4.05
N TRP A 57 0.83 -4.17 2.95
CA TRP A 57 2.07 -4.95 2.93
C TRP A 57 3.18 -4.31 3.77
N LEU A 58 3.45 -3.01 3.60
CA LEU A 58 4.47 -2.29 4.36
C LEU A 58 4.15 -2.24 5.86
N ALA A 59 2.87 -2.15 6.22
CA ALA A 59 2.39 -2.24 7.60
C ALA A 59 2.49 -3.66 8.19
N GLY A 60 2.78 -4.68 7.36
CA GLY A 60 2.87 -6.07 7.78
C GLY A 60 1.52 -6.67 8.18
N VAL A 61 0.44 -6.28 7.48
CA VAL A 61 -0.90 -6.82 7.71
C VAL A 61 -0.87 -8.34 7.50
N ILE A 62 -1.58 -9.05 8.37
CA ILE A 62 -1.76 -10.50 8.31
C ILE A 62 -3.21 -10.77 7.97
N ILE A 63 -3.43 -11.55 6.91
CA ILE A 63 -4.76 -11.98 6.44
C ILE A 63 -4.95 -13.47 6.70
N ARG A 64 -6.21 -13.88 6.87
CA ARG A 64 -6.58 -15.30 6.92
C ARG A 64 -6.96 -15.76 5.52
N VAL A 65 -6.32 -16.82 5.06
CA VAL A 65 -6.60 -17.48 3.79
C VAL A 65 -7.06 -18.91 4.03
N HIS A 66 -7.97 -19.40 3.19
CA HIS A 66 -8.40 -20.79 3.23
C HIS A 66 -7.50 -21.63 2.32
N GLY A 67 -6.60 -22.41 2.94
CA GLY A 67 -5.76 -23.38 2.22
C GLY A 67 -6.36 -24.78 2.24
N VAL A 68 -5.69 -25.70 1.54
CA VAL A 68 -6.06 -27.14 1.48
C VAL A 68 -6.13 -27.77 2.89
N ASN A 69 -5.33 -27.27 3.83
CA ASN A 69 -5.27 -27.76 5.22
C ASN A 69 -6.12 -26.93 6.20
N GLY A 70 -7.02 -26.07 5.70
CA GLY A 70 -7.84 -25.17 6.51
C GLY A 70 -7.34 -23.72 6.56
N PRO A 71 -7.92 -22.88 7.45
CA PRO A 71 -7.57 -21.48 7.55
C PRO A 71 -6.16 -21.27 8.07
N THR A 72 -5.33 -20.52 7.33
CA THR A 72 -3.96 -20.15 7.71
C THR A 72 -3.81 -18.64 7.71
N SER A 73 -3.00 -18.11 8.62
CA SER A 73 -2.66 -16.69 8.65
C SER A 73 -1.37 -16.44 7.89
N VAL A 74 -1.39 -15.55 6.91
CA VAL A 74 -0.23 -15.18 6.09
C VAL A 74 -0.07 -13.66 6.04
N PHE A 75 1.14 -13.17 5.79
CA PHE A 75 1.31 -11.76 5.45
C PHE A 75 0.57 -11.45 4.14
N VAL A 76 0.04 -10.22 4.04
CA VAL A 76 -0.40 -9.68 2.75
C VAL A 76 0.77 -9.85 1.77
N PRO A 77 0.56 -10.43 0.57
CA PRO A 77 1.63 -10.60 -0.41
C PRO A 77 2.20 -9.26 -0.88
N SER A 78 3.46 -9.27 -1.30
CA SER A 78 4.02 -8.12 -2.00
C SER A 78 3.19 -7.81 -3.26
N PRO A 79 2.81 -6.54 -3.52
CA PRO A 79 1.79 -6.18 -4.52
C PRO A 79 2.06 -6.63 -5.96
N VAL A 80 3.33 -6.63 -6.39
CA VAL A 80 3.81 -6.91 -7.75
C VAL A 80 4.42 -8.30 -7.80
N THR A 81 5.33 -8.64 -6.89
CA THR A 81 6.01 -9.95 -6.92
C THR A 81 5.19 -11.09 -6.30
N GLY A 82 4.14 -10.79 -5.54
CA GLY A 82 3.21 -11.78 -4.99
C GLY A 82 3.79 -12.66 -3.88
N ILE A 83 4.90 -12.25 -3.25
CA ILE A 83 5.61 -13.01 -2.22
C ILE A 83 4.88 -12.82 -0.87
N PRO A 84 4.31 -13.88 -0.26
CA PRO A 84 3.54 -13.79 0.97
C PRO A 84 4.44 -13.75 2.21
N ASN A 85 5.31 -12.74 2.30
CA ASN A 85 6.27 -12.58 3.40
C ASN A 85 6.26 -11.13 3.92
N LYS A 86 6.81 -10.93 5.11
CA LYS A 86 6.99 -9.60 5.70
C LYS A 86 7.82 -8.74 4.75
N ALA A 87 7.46 -7.46 4.64
CA ALA A 87 8.26 -6.45 3.94
C ALA A 87 9.59 -6.17 4.67
N TYR A 88 10.59 -7.07 4.55
CA TYR A 88 11.96 -6.80 4.98
C TYR A 88 12.71 -6.00 3.91
N GLU A 89 13.84 -5.37 4.28
CA GLU A 89 14.53 -4.38 3.44
C GLU A 89 14.86 -4.90 2.04
N GLU A 90 15.41 -6.10 1.89
CA GLU A 90 15.73 -6.63 0.54
C GLU A 90 14.46 -6.87 -0.28
N LEU A 91 13.39 -7.39 0.33
CA LEU A 91 12.13 -7.60 -0.39
C LEU A 91 11.46 -6.29 -0.79
N ILE A 92 11.54 -5.24 0.03
CA ILE A 92 11.07 -3.89 -0.35
C ILE A 92 11.89 -3.36 -1.52
N ALA A 93 13.21 -3.55 -1.51
CA ALA A 93 14.07 -3.11 -2.61
C ALA A 93 13.76 -3.84 -3.92
N ASP A 94 13.57 -5.16 -3.87
CA ASP A 94 13.22 -5.98 -5.04
C ASP A 94 11.84 -5.63 -5.58
N GLU A 95 10.86 -5.47 -4.71
CA GLU A 95 9.51 -5.04 -5.07
C GLU A 95 9.53 -3.65 -5.73
N THR A 96 10.32 -2.72 -5.18
CA THR A 96 10.44 -1.37 -5.77
C THR A 96 11.05 -1.43 -7.17
N ARG A 97 12.04 -2.29 -7.39
CA ARG A 97 12.66 -2.47 -8.72
C ARG A 97 11.69 -3.13 -9.70
N ALA A 98 10.92 -4.12 -9.26
CA ALA A 98 9.91 -4.77 -10.08
C ALA A 98 8.82 -3.78 -10.51
N ALA A 99 8.31 -2.97 -9.57
CA ALA A 99 7.31 -1.94 -9.86
C ALA A 99 7.86 -0.87 -10.83
N GLU A 100 9.09 -0.40 -10.62
CA GLU A 100 9.77 0.56 -11.50
C GLU A 100 9.90 0.05 -12.94
N GLN A 101 10.30 -1.21 -13.11
CA GLN A 101 10.43 -1.83 -14.42
C GLN A 101 9.07 -1.90 -15.15
N VAL A 102 8.01 -2.33 -14.45
CA VAL A 102 6.67 -2.41 -15.04
C VAL A 102 6.13 -1.04 -15.43
N VAL A 103 6.34 -0.01 -14.60
CA VAL A 103 5.94 1.37 -14.94
C VAL A 103 6.73 1.87 -16.15
N ALA A 104 8.04 1.59 -16.22
CA ALA A 104 8.88 2.00 -17.35
C ALA A 104 8.48 1.34 -18.68
N ASP A 105 8.01 0.08 -18.63
CA ASP A 105 7.57 -0.67 -19.80
C ASP A 105 6.10 -0.40 -20.19
N SER A 106 5.34 0.27 -19.32
CA SER A 106 3.92 0.53 -19.54
C SER A 106 3.70 1.63 -20.59
N PRO A 107 2.74 1.46 -21.52
CA PRO A 107 2.41 2.51 -22.48
C PRO A 107 1.82 3.73 -21.75
N PRO A 108 2.01 4.95 -22.30
CA PRO A 108 1.40 6.14 -21.72
C PRO A 108 -0.13 6.00 -21.68
N GLY A 109 -0.74 6.31 -20.54
CA GLY A 109 -2.17 6.11 -20.35
C GLY A 109 -2.63 6.50 -18.95
N LYS A 110 -3.85 6.06 -18.60
CA LYS A 110 -4.38 6.22 -17.24
C LYS A 110 -3.52 5.37 -16.28
N PRO A 111 -3.00 5.95 -15.18
CA PRO A 111 -2.28 5.19 -14.16
C PRO A 111 -3.12 4.03 -13.63
N GLY A 112 -2.50 2.86 -13.49
CA GLY A 112 -3.11 1.65 -12.98
C GLY A 112 -2.54 1.22 -11.63
N PHE A 113 -2.80 -0.04 -11.27
CA PHE A 113 -2.36 -0.64 -10.01
C PHE A 113 -0.87 -0.49 -9.73
N VAL A 114 -0.01 -0.84 -10.70
CA VAL A 114 1.44 -0.86 -10.49
C VAL A 114 2.01 0.55 -10.37
N ASP A 115 1.39 1.55 -11.01
CA ASP A 115 1.72 2.96 -10.79
C ASP A 115 1.46 3.39 -9.34
N GLY A 116 0.33 2.95 -8.76
CA GLY A 116 -0.01 3.21 -7.35
C GLY A 116 0.97 2.55 -6.38
N VAL A 117 1.39 1.31 -6.69
CA VAL A 117 2.43 0.61 -5.93
C VAL A 117 3.75 1.37 -5.99
N PHE A 118 4.21 1.70 -7.20
CA PHE A 118 5.48 2.38 -7.41
C PHE A 118 5.49 3.75 -6.74
N ALA A 119 4.43 4.55 -6.90
CA ALA A 119 4.32 5.85 -6.26
C ALA A 119 4.38 5.75 -4.72
N THR A 120 3.73 4.73 -4.14
CA THR A 120 3.76 4.49 -2.69
C THR A 120 5.15 4.08 -2.21
N LEU A 121 5.84 3.17 -2.90
CA LEU A 121 7.20 2.77 -2.56
C LEU A 121 8.20 3.92 -2.75
N ASN A 122 8.07 4.70 -3.81
CA ASN A 122 8.94 5.84 -4.06
C ASN A 122 8.80 6.90 -2.94
N TRP A 123 7.57 7.12 -2.48
CA TRP A 123 7.28 8.01 -1.36
C TRP A 123 7.77 7.46 -0.01
N ALA A 124 7.23 6.31 0.40
CA ALA A 124 7.41 5.78 1.75
C ALA A 124 8.81 5.18 2.00
N TRP A 125 9.42 4.62 0.96
CA TRP A 125 10.71 3.92 1.04
C TRP A 125 11.86 4.72 0.41
N ARG A 126 11.70 5.28 -0.79
CA ARG A 126 12.76 6.09 -1.43
C ARG A 126 12.79 7.56 -0.99
N ARG A 127 11.82 8.03 -0.18
CA ARG A 127 11.69 9.42 0.28
C ARG A 127 11.62 10.44 -0.85
N SER A 128 10.86 10.15 -1.91
CA SER A 128 10.65 11.09 -3.02
C SER A 128 10.04 12.43 -2.58
N GLY A 129 9.34 12.45 -1.43
CA GLY A 129 8.66 13.63 -0.89
C GLY A 129 7.26 13.88 -1.47
N VAL A 130 6.86 13.14 -2.51
CA VAL A 130 5.55 13.28 -3.16
C VAL A 130 4.65 12.12 -2.75
N PRO A 131 3.58 12.34 -1.96
CA PRO A 131 2.65 11.28 -1.61
C PRO A 131 1.88 10.80 -2.87
N PRO A 132 1.56 9.49 -2.98
CA PRO A 132 0.86 8.94 -4.15
C PRO A 132 -0.56 9.47 -4.32
N ILE A 133 -1.19 9.95 -3.26
CA ILE A 133 -2.51 10.59 -3.29
C ILE A 133 -2.50 11.84 -2.42
N GLU A 134 -3.39 12.78 -2.73
CA GLU A 134 -3.61 13.93 -1.86
C GLU A 134 -4.16 13.48 -0.50
N VAL A 135 -3.51 13.96 0.56
CA VAL A 135 -3.94 13.73 1.94
C VAL A 135 -4.36 15.09 2.46
N ASP A 136 -5.63 15.23 2.87
CA ASP A 136 -6.10 16.45 3.51
C ASP A 136 -5.22 16.76 4.73
N THR A 137 -4.46 17.86 4.64
CA THR A 137 -3.64 18.37 5.75
C THR A 137 -4.49 19.11 6.79
N ALA A 138 -5.79 19.23 6.56
CA ALA A 138 -6.74 19.97 7.39
C ALA A 138 -7.16 19.21 8.65
N GLN A 139 -6.21 18.92 9.55
CA GLN A 139 -6.42 18.83 10.99
C GLN A 139 -5.12 19.23 11.70
N ALA A 140 -4.77 20.50 11.54
CA ALA A 140 -3.96 21.26 12.48
C ALA A 140 -4.86 22.42 12.96
N GLY A 141 -5.65 22.11 13.98
CA GLY A 141 -6.43 23.06 14.78
C GLY A 141 -6.28 22.66 16.23
#